data_AF-A0A9P1D9X8-F1
#
_entry.id   AF-A0A9P1D9X8-F1
#
_cell.length_a   1.000
_cell.length_b   1.000
_cell.length_c   1.000
_cell.angle_alpha   90.00
_cell.angle_beta   90.00
_cell.angle_gamma   90.00
#
_symmetry.space_group_name_H-M   'P 1'
#
loop_
_entity.id
_entity.type
_entity.pdbx_description
1 polymer ?
#
loop_
_entity_poly.entity_id
_entity_poly.type
_entity_poly.pdbx_seq_one_letter_code
_entity_poly.pdbx_strand_id
1 'polypeptide(L)'
;VEEASPEYTAAAAKISQMEEMLSQETGMNPNVILKDLTELVELWPSVATQLSERLATQLSVLQQRMASACAAASAEDQEAKLKALLAFAHKVHDLQHQMDDCAPDFNFAVCSAGAAQDLTDAETELSKETGMNPVAVLKNIRNLRLYWQALGSSAEQLHQRLGAMCDLMRSRITSSYEQNPEKRPNLLKFSAAFDAAIKDLEGAGEANLAERLKEMDG
;
A
#
# COMPACT_ATOMS: atom_id res chain seq x y z
N VAL A 1 44.93 12.94 12.68
CA VAL A 1 43.82 12.00 12.39
C VAL A 1 43.08 11.89 13.70
N GLU A 2 41.95 12.58 13.83
CA GLU A 2 41.06 12.37 14.98
C GLU A 2 40.54 10.94 14.88
N GLU A 3 40.74 10.14 15.94
CA GLU A 3 40.15 8.81 15.99
C GLU A 3 38.63 8.95 16.02
N ALA A 4 37.94 8.18 15.18
CA ALA A 4 36.48 8.18 15.17
C ALA A 4 35.94 7.71 16.53
N SER A 5 34.86 8.33 17.00
CA SER A 5 34.25 7.90 18.27
C SER A 5 33.75 6.45 18.17
N PRO A 6 33.68 5.72 19.30
CA PRO A 6 33.10 4.37 19.34
C PRO A 6 31.66 4.35 18.82
N GLU A 7 30.86 5.38 19.12
CA GLU A 7 29.48 5.54 18.68
C GLU A 7 29.39 5.70 17.16
N TYR A 8 30.23 6.55 16.56
CA TYR A 8 30.30 6.71 15.11
C TYR A 8 30.65 5.39 14.43
N THR A 9 31.66 4.69 14.95
CA THR A 9 32.12 3.41 14.39
C THR A 9 30.99 2.36 14.44
N ALA A 10 30.26 2.29 15.55
CA ALA A 10 29.14 1.37 15.71
C ALA A 10 27.96 1.71 14.78
N ALA A 11 27.57 2.98 14.70
CA ALA A 11 26.49 3.45 13.82
C ALA A 11 26.84 3.24 12.34
N ALA A 12 28.07 3.59 11.94
CA ALA A 12 28.55 3.39 10.57
C ALA A 12 28.55 1.91 10.18
N ALA A 13 28.90 1.00 11.10
CA ALA A 13 28.86 -0.43 10.87
C ALA A 13 27.42 -0.94 10.62
N LYS A 14 26.43 -0.46 11.39
CA LYS A 14 25.00 -0.80 11.18
C LYS A 14 24.51 -0.34 9.81
N ILE A 15 24.85 0.89 9.41
CA ILE A 15 24.48 1.41 8.08
C ILE A 15 25.16 0.60 6.97
N SER A 16 26.42 0.18 7.15
CA SER A 16 27.11 -0.71 6.21
C SER A 16 26.44 -2.09 6.11
N GLN A 17 26.00 -2.65 7.23
CA GLN A 17 25.29 -3.93 7.26
C GLN A 17 23.93 -3.84 6.55
N MET A 18 23.20 -2.73 6.74
CA MET A 18 21.99 -2.44 5.97
C MET A 18 22.29 -2.34 4.48
N GLU A 19 23.32 -1.60 4.08
CA GLU A 19 23.76 -1.46 2.69
C GLU A 19 24.08 -2.81 2.07
N GLU A 20 24.82 -3.67 2.78
CA GLU A 20 25.14 -5.03 2.32
C GLU A 20 23.86 -5.86 2.12
N MET A 21 22.94 -5.88 3.08
CA MET A 21 21.66 -6.59 2.93
C MET A 21 20.80 -6.04 1.79
N LEU A 22 20.81 -4.72 1.61
CA LEU A 22 20.04 -4.05 0.56
C LEU A 22 20.63 -4.27 -0.83
N SER A 23 21.94 -4.54 -0.93
CA SER A 23 22.61 -4.91 -2.18
C SER A 23 22.27 -6.32 -2.67
N GLN A 24 21.79 -7.20 -1.77
CA GLN A 24 21.44 -8.57 -2.12
C GLN A 24 20.15 -8.61 -2.93
N GLU A 25 20.17 -9.27 -4.09
CA GLU A 25 18.99 -9.45 -4.95
C GLU A 25 17.84 -10.19 -4.24
N THR A 26 18.20 -11.18 -3.41
CA THR A 26 17.25 -12.00 -2.65
C THR A 26 17.73 -12.19 -1.20
N GLY A 27 16.85 -12.62 -0.30
CA GLY A 27 17.25 -13.01 1.06
C GLY A 27 17.38 -11.88 2.09
N MET A 28 16.90 -10.66 1.79
CA MET A 28 16.85 -9.57 2.77
C MET A 28 16.11 -10.02 4.04
N ASN A 29 16.77 -9.93 5.19
CA ASN A 29 16.18 -10.28 6.48
C ASN A 29 15.60 -9.02 7.16
N PRO A 30 14.26 -8.81 7.13
CA PRO A 30 13.64 -7.63 7.71
C PRO A 30 13.90 -7.49 9.21
N ASN A 31 14.04 -8.61 9.95
CA ASN A 31 14.28 -8.55 11.39
C ASN A 31 15.67 -8.00 11.72
N VAL A 32 16.67 -8.25 10.86
CA VAL A 32 18.01 -7.69 11.04
C VAL A 32 17.99 -6.19 10.78
N ILE A 33 17.31 -5.73 9.72
CA ILE A 33 17.14 -4.30 9.45
C ILE A 33 16.44 -3.58 10.62
N LEU A 34 15.34 -4.14 11.15
CA LEU A 34 14.66 -3.54 12.30
C LEU A 34 15.54 -3.49 13.53
N LYS A 35 16.31 -4.54 13.80
CA LYS A 35 17.25 -4.57 14.91
C LYS A 35 18.32 -3.48 14.75
N ASP A 36 18.94 -3.39 13.57
CA ASP A 36 19.99 -2.41 13.28
C ASP A 36 19.46 -0.98 13.38
N LEU A 37 18.25 -0.71 12.86
CA LEU A 37 17.59 0.59 13.00
C LEU A 37 17.26 0.92 14.46
N THR A 38 16.77 -0.05 15.24
CA THR A 38 16.47 0.14 16.66
C THR A 38 17.73 0.50 17.45
N GLU A 39 18.83 -0.20 17.21
CA GLU A 39 20.11 0.09 17.86
C GLU A 39 20.72 1.41 17.34
N LEU A 40 20.41 1.81 16.10
CA LEU A 40 20.85 3.08 15.54
C LEU A 40 20.15 4.29 16.18
N VAL A 41 18.86 4.16 16.53
CA VAL A 41 18.10 5.21 17.25
C VAL A 41 18.82 5.65 18.52
N GLU A 42 19.37 4.70 19.30
CA GLU A 42 20.08 5.02 20.55
C GLU A 42 21.38 5.79 20.32
N LEU A 43 22.05 5.55 19.18
CA LEU A 43 23.30 6.20 18.81
C LEU A 43 23.08 7.52 18.06
N TRP A 44 21.89 7.72 17.51
CA TRP A 44 21.60 8.77 16.53
C TRP A 44 21.98 10.18 16.99
N PRO A 45 21.67 10.63 18.22
CA PRO A 45 21.92 12.01 18.63
C PRO A 45 23.38 12.45 18.52
N SER A 46 24.36 11.53 18.63
CA SER A 46 25.78 11.86 18.55
C SER A 46 26.37 11.72 17.14
N VAL A 47 25.66 11.09 16.20
CA VAL A 47 26.17 10.73 14.87
C VAL A 47 25.35 11.27 13.70
N ALA A 48 24.17 11.87 13.96
CA ALA A 48 23.22 12.29 12.93
C ALA A 48 23.84 13.21 11.88
N THR A 49 24.66 14.18 12.30
CA THR A 49 25.28 15.15 11.38
C THR A 49 26.23 14.49 10.38
N GLN A 50 26.88 13.39 10.78
CA GLN A 50 27.88 12.71 9.98
C GLN A 50 27.30 11.57 9.14
N LEU A 51 26.19 10.96 9.57
CA LEU A 51 25.64 9.74 8.98
C LEU A 51 24.24 9.88 8.36
N SER A 52 23.56 11.02 8.53
CA SER A 52 22.21 11.29 8.00
C SER A 52 22.07 10.99 6.50
N GLU A 53 22.90 11.59 5.65
CA GLU A 53 22.82 11.38 4.20
C GLU A 53 23.01 9.90 3.81
N ARG A 54 23.91 9.20 4.51
CA ARG A 54 24.17 7.80 4.27
C ARG A 54 22.97 6.94 4.69
N LEU A 55 22.39 7.18 5.86
CA LEU A 55 21.18 6.47 6.31
C LEU A 55 19.99 6.76 5.39
N ALA A 56 19.78 8.02 5.01
CA ALA A 56 18.73 8.44 4.09
C ALA A 56 18.81 7.69 2.75
N THR A 57 20.02 7.54 2.21
CA THR A 57 20.26 6.75 0.99
C THR A 57 19.82 5.30 1.18
N GLN A 58 20.21 4.64 2.28
CA GLN A 58 19.82 3.25 2.53
C GLN A 58 18.31 3.08 2.76
N LEU A 59 17.69 4.01 3.49
CA LEU A 59 16.24 4.00 3.70
C LEU A 59 15.47 4.24 2.41
N SER A 60 15.97 5.08 1.50
CA SER A 60 15.37 5.27 0.17
C SER A 60 15.44 3.98 -0.67
N VAL A 61 16.57 3.28 -0.67
CA VAL A 61 16.70 1.97 -1.33
C VAL A 61 15.73 0.94 -0.72
N LEU A 62 15.65 0.89 0.62
CA LEU A 62 14.71 0.00 1.31
C LEU A 62 13.26 0.34 0.96
N GLN A 63 12.89 1.62 0.92
CA GLN A 63 11.55 2.11 0.55
C GLN A 63 11.18 1.63 -0.86
N GLN A 64 12.07 1.79 -1.83
CA GLN A 64 11.85 1.33 -3.22
C GLN A 64 11.65 -0.18 -3.28
N ARG A 65 12.52 -0.96 -2.61
CA ARG A 65 12.40 -2.42 -2.58
C ARG A 65 11.09 -2.88 -1.92
N MET A 66 10.69 -2.22 -0.83
CA MET A 66 9.44 -2.50 -0.13
C MET A 66 8.21 -2.15 -0.98
N ALA A 67 8.24 -1.03 -1.69
CA ALA A 67 7.20 -0.63 -2.64
C ALA A 67 7.04 -1.67 -3.76
N SER A 68 8.15 -2.10 -4.38
CA SER A 68 8.13 -3.17 -5.39
C SER A 68 7.62 -4.50 -4.82
N ALA A 69 8.05 -4.87 -3.61
CA ALA A 69 7.59 -6.10 -2.95
C ALA A 69 6.09 -6.07 -2.62
N CYS A 70 5.55 -4.90 -2.23
CA CYS A 70 4.12 -4.73 -1.98
C CYS A 70 3.32 -4.83 -3.27
N ALA A 71 3.73 -4.16 -4.35
CA ALA A 71 3.09 -4.28 -5.65
C ALA A 71 3.10 -5.73 -6.14
N ALA A 72 4.24 -6.43 -6.06
CA ALA A 72 4.31 -7.84 -6.44
C ALA A 72 3.42 -8.75 -5.57
N ALA A 73 3.42 -8.56 -4.25
CA ALA A 73 2.55 -9.33 -3.35
C ALA A 73 1.06 -9.08 -3.62
N SER A 74 0.69 -7.85 -4.02
CA SER A 74 -0.66 -7.49 -4.45
C SER A 74 -1.07 -8.24 -5.71
N ALA A 75 -0.24 -8.18 -6.75
CA ALA A 75 -0.48 -8.83 -8.04
C ALA A 75 -0.55 -10.37 -7.91
N GLU A 76 0.26 -10.95 -7.02
CA GLU A 76 0.30 -12.39 -6.74
C GLU A 76 -0.75 -12.88 -5.72
N ASP A 77 -1.63 -12.00 -5.23
CA ASP A 77 -2.65 -12.33 -4.22
C ASP A 77 -2.11 -12.87 -2.89
N GLN A 78 -0.97 -12.34 -2.44
CA GLN A 78 -0.31 -12.80 -1.21
C GLN A 78 -0.70 -11.91 -0.02
N GLU A 79 -1.99 -11.89 0.36
CA GLU A 79 -2.53 -11.02 1.41
C GLU A 79 -1.74 -11.09 2.74
N ALA A 80 -1.33 -12.28 3.17
CA ALA A 80 -0.54 -12.46 4.39
C ALA A 80 0.85 -11.81 4.29
N LYS A 81 1.51 -11.92 3.13
CA LYS A 81 2.80 -11.29 2.87
C LYS A 81 2.64 -9.77 2.77
N LEU A 82 1.59 -9.30 2.11
CA LEU A 82 1.26 -7.88 2.01
C LEU A 82 1.09 -7.26 3.40
N LYS A 83 0.29 -7.88 4.28
CA LYS A 83 0.15 -7.44 5.68
C LYS A 83 1.48 -7.41 6.43
N ALA A 84 2.34 -8.41 6.24
CA ALA A 84 3.66 -8.44 6.85
C ALA A 84 4.58 -7.32 6.34
N LEU A 85 4.54 -7.02 5.03
CA LEU A 85 5.32 -5.94 4.42
C LEU A 85 4.86 -4.57 4.94
N LEU A 86 3.55 -4.34 5.04
CA LEU A 86 2.99 -3.09 5.56
C LEU A 86 3.32 -2.90 7.05
N ALA A 87 3.21 -3.97 7.85
CA ALA A 87 3.60 -3.92 9.25
C ALA A 87 5.10 -3.64 9.44
N PHE A 88 5.96 -4.18 8.57
CA PHE A 88 7.37 -3.85 8.55
C PHE A 88 7.61 -2.39 8.16
N ALA A 89 6.94 -1.90 7.11
CA ALA A 89 7.07 -0.51 6.67
C ALA A 89 6.65 0.50 7.74
N HIS A 90 5.58 0.20 8.49
CA HIS A 90 5.14 1.01 9.63
C HIS A 90 6.22 1.08 10.71
N LYS A 91 6.82 -0.05 11.09
CA LYS A 91 7.91 -0.07 12.08
C LYS A 91 9.14 0.71 11.63
N VAL A 92 9.52 0.60 10.36
CA VAL A 92 10.63 1.40 9.80
C VAL A 92 10.30 2.88 9.85
N HIS A 93 9.07 3.26 9.51
CA HIS A 93 8.60 4.64 9.58
C HIS A 93 8.64 5.20 11.02
N ASP A 94 8.20 4.44 12.02
CA ASP A 94 8.27 4.85 13.43
C ASP A 94 9.72 5.02 13.93
N LEU A 95 10.64 4.15 13.48
CA LEU A 95 12.05 4.23 13.83
C LEU A 95 12.74 5.42 13.17
N GLN A 96 12.49 5.68 11.88
CA GLN A 96 13.11 6.82 11.19
C GLN A 96 12.56 8.17 11.66
N HIS A 97 11.34 8.22 12.19
CA HIS A 97 10.82 9.44 12.86
C HIS A 97 11.58 9.79 14.15
N GLN A 98 12.17 8.79 14.83
CA GLN A 98 13.06 9.01 15.97
C GLN A 98 14.48 9.44 15.55
N MET A 99 14.76 9.44 14.24
CA MET A 99 16.05 9.79 13.65
C MET A 99 15.94 10.97 12.68
N ASP A 100 15.18 12.00 13.06
CA ASP A 100 15.00 13.24 12.30
C ASP A 100 14.44 13.06 10.88
N ASP A 101 13.59 12.04 10.67
CA ASP A 101 12.91 11.76 9.40
C ASP A 101 13.88 11.62 8.20
N CYS A 102 14.94 10.84 8.36
CA CYS A 102 15.93 10.59 7.30
C CYS A 102 15.34 10.06 5.98
N ALA A 103 14.13 9.48 5.99
CA ALA A 103 13.41 9.09 4.79
C ALA A 103 11.91 9.42 4.94
N PRO A 104 11.53 10.68 4.66
CA PRO A 104 10.16 11.11 4.83
C PRO A 104 9.23 10.26 3.95
N ASP A 105 7.99 10.12 4.40
CA ASP A 105 6.94 9.41 3.68
C ASP A 105 7.23 7.92 3.41
N PHE A 106 8.11 7.28 4.19
CA PHE A 106 8.42 5.85 4.05
C PHE A 106 7.16 4.97 3.96
N ASN A 107 6.27 5.09 4.96
CA ASN A 107 5.04 4.30 5.00
C ASN A 107 4.07 4.67 3.87
N PHE A 108 3.97 5.97 3.53
CA PHE A 108 3.12 6.45 2.44
C PHE A 108 3.56 5.86 1.10
N ALA A 109 4.85 5.89 0.76
CA ALA A 109 5.37 5.38 -0.50
C ALA A 109 5.10 3.87 -0.68
N VAL A 110 5.30 3.08 0.38
CA VAL A 110 5.05 1.64 0.35
C VAL A 110 3.55 1.34 0.20
N CYS A 111 2.71 2.00 0.99
CA CYS A 111 1.25 1.88 0.90
C CYS A 111 0.72 2.32 -0.48
N SER A 112 1.25 3.42 -1.02
CA SER A 112 0.85 3.99 -2.31
C SER A 112 1.18 3.05 -3.46
N ALA A 113 2.29 2.32 -3.39
CA ALA A 113 2.66 1.35 -4.42
C ALA A 113 1.70 0.15 -4.45
N GLY A 114 1.34 -0.41 -3.30
CA GLY A 114 0.35 -1.48 -3.19
C GLY A 114 -1.03 -1.03 -3.68
N ALA A 115 -1.50 0.13 -3.21
CA ALA A 115 -2.76 0.72 -3.64
C ALA A 115 -2.82 1.00 -5.14
N ALA A 116 -1.75 1.56 -5.72
CA ALA A 116 -1.67 1.83 -7.15
C ALA A 116 -1.72 0.55 -7.98
N GLN A 117 -1.10 -0.54 -7.50
CA GLN A 117 -1.16 -1.85 -8.17
C GLN A 117 -2.57 -2.44 -8.14
N ASP A 118 -3.22 -2.51 -6.97
CA ASP A 118 -4.59 -3.02 -6.86
C ASP A 118 -5.58 -2.21 -7.71
N LEU A 119 -5.46 -0.88 -7.75
CA LEU A 119 -6.27 -0.03 -8.64
C LEU A 119 -6.02 -0.37 -10.11
N THR A 120 -4.76 -0.53 -10.51
CA THR A 120 -4.40 -0.86 -11.90
C THR A 120 -4.97 -2.22 -12.32
N ASP A 121 -4.89 -3.21 -11.44
CA ASP A 121 -5.42 -4.55 -11.71
C ASP A 121 -6.97 -4.53 -11.77
N ALA A 122 -7.61 -3.78 -10.89
CA ALA A 122 -9.06 -3.59 -10.91
C ALA A 122 -9.55 -2.84 -12.17
N GLU A 123 -8.86 -1.77 -12.55
CA GLU A 123 -9.13 -0.99 -13.77
C GLU A 123 -8.93 -1.86 -15.03
N THR A 124 -7.86 -2.66 -15.08
CA THR A 124 -7.58 -3.59 -16.19
C THR A 124 -8.68 -4.63 -16.34
N GLU A 125 -9.19 -5.15 -15.22
CA GLU A 125 -10.29 -6.11 -15.24
C GLU A 125 -11.61 -5.43 -15.68
N LEU A 126 -11.87 -4.22 -15.19
CA LEU A 126 -13.02 -3.42 -15.58
C LEU A 126 -12.96 -2.93 -17.03
N SER A 127 -11.79 -2.73 -17.62
CA SER A 127 -11.67 -2.27 -19.01
C SER A 127 -12.04 -3.36 -20.02
N LYS A 128 -12.11 -4.63 -19.61
CA LYS A 128 -12.51 -5.72 -20.50
C LYS A 128 -13.95 -5.54 -20.96
N GLU A 129 -14.17 -5.62 -22.28
CA GLU A 129 -15.50 -5.59 -22.91
C GLU A 129 -16.24 -6.91 -22.70
N THR A 130 -15.51 -8.03 -22.67
CA THR A 130 -16.04 -9.38 -22.45
C THR A 130 -15.14 -10.14 -21.48
N GLY A 131 -15.72 -11.11 -20.76
CA GLY A 131 -14.96 -11.95 -19.84
C GLY A 131 -14.40 -11.22 -18.60
N MET A 132 -14.97 -10.06 -18.24
CA MET A 132 -14.64 -9.37 -16.99
C MET A 132 -14.93 -10.29 -15.78
N ASN A 133 -13.97 -10.37 -14.88
CA ASN A 133 -14.03 -11.12 -13.64
C ASN A 133 -14.40 -10.18 -12.47
N PRO A 134 -15.68 -10.08 -12.08
CA PRO A 134 -16.13 -9.16 -11.05
C PRO A 134 -15.58 -9.52 -9.66
N VAL A 135 -15.21 -10.79 -9.43
CA VAL A 135 -14.59 -11.25 -8.19
C VAL A 135 -13.18 -10.68 -8.05
N ALA A 136 -12.41 -10.62 -9.15
CA ALA A 136 -11.07 -10.03 -9.14
C ALA A 136 -11.11 -8.52 -8.86
N VAL A 137 -12.02 -7.78 -9.51
CA VAL A 137 -12.23 -6.34 -9.23
C VAL A 137 -12.55 -6.12 -7.75
N LEU A 138 -13.52 -6.89 -7.22
CA LEU A 138 -13.95 -6.74 -5.84
C LEU A 138 -12.85 -7.11 -4.83
N LYS A 139 -12.00 -8.09 -5.17
CA LYS A 139 -10.84 -8.46 -4.36
C LYS A 139 -9.84 -7.30 -4.26
N ASN A 140 -9.45 -6.74 -5.38
CA ASN A 140 -8.49 -5.63 -5.42
C ASN A 140 -9.02 -4.40 -4.66
N ILE A 141 -10.32 -4.09 -4.79
CA ILE A 141 -10.97 -3.03 -3.99
C ILE A 141 -10.90 -3.32 -2.49
N ARG A 142 -11.10 -4.58 -2.07
CA ARG A 142 -10.99 -4.95 -0.65
C ARG A 142 -9.57 -4.80 -0.13
N ASN A 143 -8.57 -5.13 -0.94
CA ASN A 143 -7.16 -4.95 -0.57
C ASN A 143 -6.81 -3.49 -0.31
N LEU A 144 -7.48 -2.53 -0.98
CA LEU A 144 -7.24 -1.10 -0.76
C LEU A 144 -7.34 -0.68 0.71
N ARG A 145 -8.19 -1.35 1.49
CA ARG A 145 -8.35 -1.11 2.94
C ARG A 145 -7.07 -1.33 3.74
N LEU A 146 -6.17 -2.16 3.25
CA LEU A 146 -4.88 -2.43 3.90
C LEU A 146 -3.97 -1.21 3.85
N TYR A 147 -4.14 -0.34 2.85
CA TYR A 147 -3.29 0.84 2.64
C TYR A 147 -3.98 2.15 3.00
N TRP A 148 -5.30 2.22 2.80
CA TRP A 148 -6.04 3.49 2.69
C TRP A 148 -5.89 4.40 3.91
N GLN A 149 -5.90 3.81 5.12
CA GLN A 149 -5.72 4.59 6.35
C GLN A 149 -4.36 5.29 6.41
N ALA A 150 -3.31 4.65 5.90
CA ALA A 150 -1.96 5.21 5.86
C ALA A 150 -1.77 6.25 4.75
N LEU A 151 -2.60 6.21 3.72
CA LEU A 151 -2.57 7.17 2.61
C LEU A 151 -3.20 8.51 3.00
N GLY A 152 -4.33 8.46 3.72
CA GLY A 152 -5.10 9.64 4.10
C GLY A 152 -5.40 10.57 2.91
N SER A 153 -5.65 11.85 3.19
CA SER A 153 -5.97 12.84 2.15
C SER A 153 -4.81 13.18 1.21
N SER A 154 -3.58 12.76 1.53
CA SER A 154 -2.39 13.06 0.73
C SER A 154 -2.36 12.31 -0.60
N ALA A 155 -3.14 11.23 -0.74
CA ALA A 155 -3.21 10.40 -1.94
C ALA A 155 -4.34 10.82 -2.91
N GLU A 156 -4.50 12.12 -3.17
CA GLU A 156 -5.60 12.67 -3.97
C GLU A 156 -5.76 11.97 -5.33
N GLN A 157 -4.66 11.69 -6.03
CA GLN A 157 -4.70 10.99 -7.33
C GLN A 157 -5.24 9.57 -7.22
N LEU A 158 -4.92 8.84 -6.15
CA LEU A 158 -5.44 7.48 -5.92
C LEU A 158 -6.93 7.54 -5.54
N HIS A 159 -7.35 8.55 -4.78
CA HIS A 159 -8.76 8.79 -4.46
C HIS A 159 -9.59 9.10 -5.71
N GLN A 160 -9.07 9.96 -6.60
CA GLN A 160 -9.72 10.27 -7.89
C GLN A 160 -9.85 9.02 -8.77
N ARG A 161 -8.80 8.20 -8.86
CA ARG A 161 -8.84 6.92 -9.59
C ARG A 161 -9.89 5.97 -9.01
N LEU A 162 -9.91 5.81 -7.68
CA LEU A 162 -10.93 4.98 -7.02
C LEU A 162 -12.34 5.48 -7.34
N GLY A 163 -12.59 6.78 -7.26
CA GLY A 163 -13.89 7.37 -7.59
C GLY A 163 -14.34 7.05 -9.02
N ALA A 164 -13.46 7.30 -10.00
CA ALA A 164 -13.74 7.02 -11.40
C ALA A 164 -14.00 5.52 -11.66
N MET A 165 -13.23 4.64 -11.02
CA MET A 165 -13.42 3.20 -11.09
C MET A 165 -14.77 2.78 -10.48
N CYS A 166 -15.13 3.34 -9.32
CA CYS A 166 -16.40 3.07 -8.67
C CYS A 166 -17.60 3.53 -9.51
N ASP A 167 -17.52 4.69 -10.14
CA ASP A 167 -18.56 5.20 -11.04
C ASP A 167 -18.75 4.30 -12.27
N LEU A 168 -17.65 3.83 -12.86
CA LEU A 168 -17.70 2.88 -13.97
C LEU A 168 -18.36 1.55 -13.54
N MET A 169 -17.99 1.03 -12.36
CA MET A 169 -18.59 -0.19 -11.81
C MET A 169 -20.09 -0.01 -11.56
N ARG A 170 -20.51 1.09 -10.92
CA ARG A 170 -21.94 1.42 -10.69
C ARG A 170 -22.71 1.47 -12.01
N SER A 171 -22.17 2.15 -13.02
CA SER A 171 -22.78 2.27 -14.35
C SER A 171 -22.97 0.89 -15.00
N ARG A 172 -21.93 0.04 -14.99
CA ARG A 172 -21.99 -1.32 -15.55
C ARG A 172 -23.00 -2.21 -14.84
N ILE A 173 -23.01 -2.20 -13.51
CA ILE A 173 -23.96 -2.99 -12.71
C ILE A 173 -25.39 -2.53 -13.00
N THR A 174 -25.65 -1.21 -12.99
CA THR A 174 -26.98 -0.65 -13.24
C THR A 174 -27.48 -1.02 -14.64
N SER A 175 -26.65 -0.82 -15.67
CA SER A 175 -27.00 -1.21 -17.04
C SER A 175 -27.28 -2.72 -17.16
N SER A 176 -26.47 -3.57 -16.51
CA SER A 176 -26.72 -5.01 -16.49
C SER A 176 -28.02 -5.37 -15.77
N TYR A 177 -28.36 -4.66 -14.69
CA TYR A 177 -29.58 -4.84 -13.90
C TYR A 177 -30.85 -4.57 -14.71
N GLU A 178 -30.83 -3.50 -15.51
CA GLU A 178 -31.94 -3.11 -16.39
C GLU A 178 -32.11 -4.11 -17.54
N GLN A 179 -31.01 -4.49 -18.18
CA GLN A 179 -31.02 -5.30 -19.40
C GLN A 179 -31.20 -6.81 -19.15
N ASN A 180 -30.95 -7.29 -17.94
CA ASN A 180 -30.94 -8.73 -17.62
C ASN A 180 -31.78 -9.02 -16.36
N PRO A 181 -33.12 -8.99 -16.44
CA PRO A 181 -34.00 -9.21 -15.28
C PRO A 181 -33.72 -10.52 -14.52
N GLU A 182 -33.32 -11.57 -15.22
CA GLU A 182 -32.97 -12.87 -14.64
C GLU A 182 -31.70 -12.83 -13.78
N LYS A 183 -30.82 -11.84 -13.97
CA LYS A 183 -29.59 -11.66 -13.19
C LYS A 183 -29.74 -10.75 -11.97
N ARG A 184 -30.88 -10.06 -11.82
CA ARG A 184 -31.13 -9.08 -10.74
C ARG A 184 -30.81 -9.62 -9.34
N PRO A 185 -31.22 -10.85 -8.94
CA PRO A 185 -30.89 -11.36 -7.60
C PRO A 185 -29.38 -11.47 -7.33
N ASN A 186 -28.59 -11.82 -8.34
CA ASN A 186 -27.14 -11.93 -8.21
C ASN A 186 -26.47 -10.56 -8.24
N LEU A 187 -26.98 -9.64 -9.08
CA LEU A 187 -26.48 -8.26 -9.14
C LEU A 187 -26.75 -7.49 -7.83
N LEU A 188 -27.88 -7.71 -7.15
CA LEU A 188 -28.14 -7.15 -5.82
C LEU A 188 -27.13 -7.64 -4.78
N LYS A 189 -26.86 -8.96 -4.76
CA LYS A 189 -25.86 -9.55 -3.85
C LYS A 189 -24.47 -8.99 -4.13
N PHE A 190 -24.10 -8.87 -5.41
CA PHE A 190 -22.82 -8.30 -5.80
C PHE A 190 -22.70 -6.82 -5.41
N SER A 191 -23.75 -6.03 -5.66
CA SER A 191 -23.80 -4.61 -5.31
C SER A 191 -23.63 -4.41 -3.80
N ALA A 192 -24.28 -5.24 -2.98
CA ALA A 192 -24.12 -5.17 -1.53
C ALA A 192 -22.68 -5.51 -1.09
N ALA A 193 -22.03 -6.46 -1.75
CA ALA A 193 -20.64 -6.81 -1.48
C ALA A 193 -19.66 -5.71 -1.95
N PHE A 194 -19.98 -5.03 -3.06
CA PHE A 194 -19.26 -3.87 -3.57
C PHE A 194 -19.40 -2.68 -2.64
N ASP A 195 -20.62 -2.29 -2.25
CA ASP A 195 -20.90 -1.26 -1.25
C ASP A 195 -20.12 -1.54 0.04
N ALA A 196 -20.18 -2.79 0.52
CA ALA A 196 -19.45 -3.20 1.71
C ALA A 196 -17.93 -3.16 1.55
N ALA A 197 -17.38 -3.23 0.34
CA ALA A 197 -15.93 -3.15 0.09
C ALA A 197 -15.44 -1.70 -0.02
N ILE A 198 -16.23 -0.83 -0.64
CA ILE A 198 -15.90 0.59 -0.80
C ILE A 198 -16.25 1.44 0.42
N LYS A 199 -17.05 0.88 1.34
CA LYS A 199 -17.35 1.53 2.62
C LYS A 199 -16.04 1.92 3.33
N ASP A 200 -16.00 3.15 3.81
CA ASP A 200 -14.87 3.77 4.52
C ASP A 200 -13.61 4.03 3.65
N LEU A 201 -13.69 3.85 2.32
CA LEU A 201 -12.65 4.28 1.40
C LEU A 201 -12.95 5.72 0.92
N GLU A 202 -12.19 6.69 1.42
CA GLU A 202 -12.26 8.07 0.95
C GLU A 202 -12.05 8.14 -0.57
N GLY A 203 -12.85 8.95 -1.26
CA GLY A 203 -12.84 9.07 -2.72
C GLY A 203 -13.73 8.07 -3.47
N ALA A 204 -14.25 7.02 -2.83
CA ALA A 204 -15.06 6.01 -3.52
C ALA A 204 -16.49 6.47 -3.89
N GLY A 205 -16.99 7.55 -3.29
CA GLY A 205 -18.38 8.00 -3.43
C GLY A 205 -19.36 7.20 -2.57
N GLU A 206 -20.65 7.21 -2.94
CA GLU A 206 -21.72 6.59 -2.13
C GLU A 206 -21.73 5.05 -2.20
N ALA A 207 -21.81 4.40 -1.04
CA ALA A 207 -21.89 2.95 -0.88
C ALA A 207 -23.33 2.47 -0.66
N ASN A 208 -24.22 2.79 -1.61
CA ASN A 208 -25.68 2.52 -1.55
C ASN A 208 -26.24 1.92 -2.85
N LEU A 209 -25.40 1.36 -3.72
CA LEU A 209 -25.84 0.85 -5.02
C LEU A 209 -26.92 -0.22 -4.87
N ALA A 210 -26.77 -1.13 -3.92
CA ALA A 210 -27.74 -2.20 -3.71
C ALA A 210 -29.13 -1.70 -3.29
N GLU A 211 -29.20 -0.59 -2.57
CA GLU A 211 -30.46 0.06 -2.20
C GLU A 211 -31.11 0.71 -3.43
N ARG A 212 -30.33 1.49 -4.17
CA ARG A 212 -30.79 2.16 -5.41
C ARG A 212 -31.35 1.18 -6.44
N LEU A 213 -30.72 0.01 -6.61
CA LEU A 213 -31.23 -1.01 -7.53
C LEU A 213 -32.56 -1.62 -7.07
N LYS A 214 -32.82 -1.74 -5.77
CA LYS A 214 -34.11 -2.24 -5.25
C LYS A 214 -35.23 -1.23 -5.49
N GLU A 215 -34.93 0.06 -5.38
CA GLU A 215 -35.90 1.13 -5.65
C GLU A 215 -36.37 1.13 -7.11
N MET A 216 -35.55 0.64 -8.04
CA MET A 216 -35.92 0.51 -9.46
C MET A 216 -36.95 -0.60 -9.73
N ASP A 217 -37.17 -1.52 -8.79
CA ASP A 217 -38.15 -2.61 -8.91
C ASP A 217 -39.52 -2.25 -8.28
N GLY A 218 -39.62 -1.12 -7.56
CA GLY A 218 -40.84 -0.62 -6.92
C GLY A 218 -41.64 0.31 -7.81
#